data_AF-A0A450SXM1-F1
#
_entry.id   AF-A0A450SXM1-F1
#
_cell.length_a   1.000
_cell.length_b   1.000
_cell.length_c   1.000
_cell.angle_alpha   90.00
_cell.angle_beta   90.00
_cell.angle_gamma   90.00
#
_symmetry.space_group_name_H-M   'P 1'
#
loop_
_entity.id
_entity.type
_entity.pdbx_description
1 polymer ?
#
loop_
_entity_poly.entity_id
_entity_poly.type
_entity_poly.pdbx_seq_one_letter_code
_entity_poly.pdbx_strand_id
1 'polypeptide(L)'
;MFRNMAVSLFRHELIRTTVPKAKELRRVVEPLITRAKIDNLARRRLAFDRLRDRQVVTKLFNEIGPRYRERPGGYMRILKAGFRLGDQAPMAIVELVDRPKLEPQKSEGNP
;
A
#
# COMPACT_ATOMS: atom_id res chain seq x y z
N MET A 1 -13.33 -6.73 0.11
CA MET A 1 -12.57 -6.03 1.18
C MET A 1 -11.15 -5.62 0.75
N PHE A 2 -10.25 -6.55 0.42
CA PHE A 2 -8.83 -6.24 0.13
C PHE A 2 -8.57 -5.28 -1.04
N ARG A 3 -9.48 -5.23 -2.02
CA ARG A 3 -9.45 -4.22 -3.09
C ARG A 3 -9.35 -2.80 -2.54
N ASN A 4 -10.25 -2.43 -1.64
CA ASN A 4 -10.31 -1.07 -1.10
C ASN A 4 -9.07 -0.77 -0.26
N MET A 5 -8.57 -1.74 0.51
CA MET A 5 -7.33 -1.58 1.27
C MET A 5 -6.10 -1.42 0.37
N ALA A 6 -6.02 -2.16 -0.74
CA ALA A 6 -4.95 -2.01 -1.72
C ALA A 6 -5.00 -0.62 -2.40
N VAL A 7 -6.20 -0.16 -2.76
CA VAL A 7 -6.45 1.19 -3.27
C VAL A 7 -5.97 2.24 -2.26
N SER A 8 -6.38 2.13 -0.99
CA SER A 8 -5.93 3.04 0.06
C SER A 8 -4.42 3.00 0.27
N LEU A 9 -3.80 1.81 0.24
CA LEU A 9 -2.34 1.68 0.37
C LEU A 9 -1.60 2.35 -0.79
N PHE A 10 -2.02 2.14 -2.04
CA PHE A 10 -1.35 2.80 -3.16
C PHE A 10 -1.59 4.32 -3.19
N ARG A 11 -2.77 4.77 -2.74
CA ARG A 11 -3.09 6.20 -2.66
C ARG A 11 -2.23 6.91 -1.63
N HIS A 12 -2.21 6.41 -0.39
CA HIS A 12 -1.59 7.08 0.76
C HIS A 12 -0.17 6.58 1.08
N GLU A 13 0.26 5.46 0.49
CA GLU A 13 1.54 4.76 0.74
C GLU A 13 1.76 4.30 2.19
N LEU A 14 0.82 4.60 3.08
CA LEU A 14 0.77 4.18 4.47
C LEU A 14 -0.69 4.03 4.92
N ILE A 15 -1.02 2.91 5.56
CA ILE A 15 -2.32 2.66 6.17
C ILE A 15 -2.16 1.97 7.53
N ARG A 16 -3.17 2.11 8.39
CA ARG A 16 -3.25 1.36 9.66
C ARG A 16 -4.37 0.34 9.57
N THR A 17 -4.09 -0.92 9.89
CA THR A 17 -5.06 -2.03 9.86
C THR A 17 -4.73 -3.07 10.92
N THR A 18 -5.43 -4.20 10.96
CA THR A 18 -5.11 -5.30 11.87
C THR A 18 -3.99 -6.17 11.33
N VAL A 19 -3.20 -6.80 12.20
CA VAL A 19 -2.07 -7.67 11.81
C VAL A 19 -2.49 -8.77 10.83
N PRO A 20 -3.61 -9.50 11.01
CA PRO A 20 -4.03 -10.53 10.06
C PRO A 20 -4.34 -9.94 8.69
N LYS A 21 -5.08 -8.81 8.63
CA LYS A 21 -5.41 -8.13 7.38
C LYS A 21 -4.16 -7.60 6.67
N ALA A 22 -3.19 -7.10 7.43
CA ALA A 22 -1.91 -6.65 6.89
C ALA A 22 -1.14 -7.82 6.25
N LYS A 23 -1.07 -8.98 6.89
CA LYS A 23 -0.40 -10.15 6.33
C LYS A 23 -1.06 -10.61 5.03
N GLU A 24 -2.38 -10.68 4.99
CA GLU A 24 -3.14 -11.07 3.80
C GLU A 24 -3.01 -10.05 2.66
N LEU A 25 -2.91 -8.76 2.99
CA LEU A 25 -2.78 -7.70 1.99
C LEU A 25 -1.55 -7.88 1.09
N ARG A 26 -0.47 -8.50 1.58
CA ARG A 26 0.74 -8.81 0.79
C ARG A 26 0.41 -9.61 -0.46
N ARG A 27 -0.48 -10.62 -0.34
CA ARG A 27 -0.88 -11.49 -1.46
C ARG A 27 -1.57 -10.73 -2.58
N VAL A 28 -2.15 -9.57 -2.28
CA VAL A 28 -2.86 -8.72 -3.25
C VAL A 28 -1.95 -7.64 -3.81
N VAL A 29 -1.18 -6.97 -2.95
CA VAL A 29 -0.39 -5.78 -3.30
C VAL A 29 0.91 -6.15 -4.02
N GLU A 30 1.64 -7.14 -3.54
CA GLU A 30 2.96 -7.47 -4.09
C GLU A 30 2.90 -7.90 -5.57
N PRO A 31 1.97 -8.77 -6.01
CA PRO A 31 1.84 -9.11 -7.42
C PRO A 31 1.45 -7.93 -8.31
N LEU A 32 0.67 -6.97 -7.78
CA LEU A 32 0.29 -5.77 -8.52
C LEU A 32 1.50 -4.86 -8.77
N ILE A 33 2.36 -4.67 -7.76
CA ILE A 33 3.62 -3.90 -7.93
C ILE A 33 4.56 -4.63 -8.90
N THR A 34 4.73 -5.94 -8.77
CA THR A 34 5.56 -6.72 -9.70
C THR A 34 5.09 -6.59 -11.15
N ARG A 35 3.77 -6.59 -11.39
CA ARG A 35 3.22 -6.34 -12.74
C ARG A 35 3.48 -4.92 -13.19
N ALA A 36 3.36 -3.94 -12.30
CA ALA A 36 3.53 -2.52 -12.61
C ALA A 36 4.95 -2.13 -13.03
N LYS A 37 5.96 -2.96 -12.77
CA LYS A 37 7.35 -2.73 -13.22
C LYS A 37 7.51 -2.65 -14.74
N ILE A 38 6.63 -3.30 -15.50
CA ILE A 38 6.62 -3.22 -16.95
C ILE A 38 5.27 -2.63 -17.34
N ASP A 39 5.32 -1.47 -17.97
CA ASP A 39 4.14 -0.78 -18.42
C ASP A 39 3.68 -1.29 -19.78
N ASN A 40 2.45 -1.83 -19.83
CA ASN A 40 1.76 -2.12 -21.07
C ASN A 40 0.24 -2.13 -20.85
N LEU A 41 -0.51 -2.05 -21.95
CA LEU A 41 -1.96 -1.96 -21.92
C LEU A 41 -2.62 -3.15 -21.21
N ALA A 42 -2.14 -4.37 -21.46
CA ALA A 42 -2.70 -5.58 -20.88
C ALA A 42 -2.56 -5.58 -19.35
N ARG A 43 -1.39 -5.19 -18.82
CA ARG A 43 -1.11 -5.08 -17.38
C ARG A 43 -1.92 -3.97 -16.73
N ARG A 44 -2.06 -2.82 -17.39
CA ARG A 44 -2.94 -1.74 -16.92
C ARG A 44 -4.41 -2.19 -16.82
N ARG A 45 -4.92 -2.91 -17.83
CA ARG A 45 -6.28 -3.49 -17.81
C ARG A 45 -6.47 -4.50 -16.68
N LEU A 46 -5.49 -5.39 -16.46
CA LEU A 46 -5.52 -6.35 -15.36
C LEU A 46 -5.49 -5.67 -13.99
N ALA A 47 -4.67 -4.62 -13.83
CA ALA A 47 -4.63 -3.85 -12.58
C ALA A 47 -5.95 -3.11 -12.35
N PHE A 48 -6.53 -2.53 -13.40
CA PHE A 48 -7.83 -1.86 -13.32
C PHE A 48 -8.96 -2.81 -12.97
N ASP A 49 -8.99 -4.03 -13.50
CA ASP A 49 -9.98 -5.04 -13.11
C ASP A 49 -9.94 -5.32 -11.60
N ARG A 50 -8.74 -5.38 -11.03
CA ARG A 50 -8.52 -5.66 -9.60
C ARG A 50 -8.80 -4.47 -8.69
N LEU A 51 -8.41 -3.26 -9.09
CA LEU A 51 -8.47 -2.06 -8.25
C LEU A 51 -9.73 -1.22 -8.49
N ARG A 52 -10.24 -1.19 -9.71
CA ARG A 52 -11.38 -0.38 -10.18
C ARG A 52 -11.25 1.12 -9.88
N ASP A 53 -10.01 1.60 -9.79
CA ASP A 53 -9.67 3.02 -9.58
C ASP A 53 -8.61 3.44 -10.60
N ARG A 54 -8.98 4.35 -11.50
CA ARG A 54 -8.11 4.81 -12.59
C ARG A 54 -6.92 5.63 -12.06
N GLN A 55 -7.13 6.49 -11.06
CA GLN A 55 -6.07 7.35 -10.53
C GLN A 55 -4.98 6.50 -9.86
N VAL A 56 -5.40 5.51 -9.08
CA VAL A 56 -4.48 4.58 -8.42
C VAL A 56 -3.73 3.72 -9.43
N VAL A 57 -4.40 3.22 -10.48
CA VAL A 57 -3.71 2.48 -11.54
C VAL A 57 -2.68 3.36 -12.24
N THR A 58 -3.01 4.63 -12.54
CA THR A 58 -2.03 5.57 -13.11
C THR A 58 -0.82 5.74 -12.18
N LYS A 59 -1.04 6.01 -10.89
CA LYS A 59 0.03 6.14 -9.90
C LYS A 59 0.88 4.86 -9.79
N LEU A 60 0.23 3.70 -9.79
CA LEU A 60 0.88 2.40 -9.69
C LEU A 60 1.90 2.18 -10.81
N PHE A 61 1.56 2.53 -12.06
CA PHE A 61 2.45 2.32 -13.21
C PHE A 61 3.42 3.48 -13.45
N ASN A 62 3.03 4.71 -13.12
CA ASN A 62 3.86 5.90 -13.42
C ASN A 62 4.88 6.20 -12.30
N GLU A 63 4.55 5.89 -11.04
CA GLU A 63 5.40 6.25 -9.90
C GLU A 63 5.91 5.01 -9.17
N ILE A 64 5.01 4.10 -8.78
CA ILE A 64 5.35 2.98 -7.89
C ILE A 64 6.13 1.88 -8.63
N GLY A 65 5.70 1.52 -9.84
CA GLY A 65 6.34 0.50 -10.67
C GLY A 65 7.82 0.82 -10.96
N PRO A 66 8.13 2.02 -11.50
CA PRO A 66 9.50 2.46 -11.73
C PRO A 66 10.34 2.50 -10.46
N ARG A 67 9.78 2.97 -9.34
CA ARG A 67 10.47 3.04 -8.03
C ARG A 67 11.02 1.69 -7.58
N TYR A 68 10.30 0.59 -7.85
CA TYR A 68 10.70 -0.75 -7.41
C TYR A 68 11.31 -1.61 -8.50
N ARG A 69 11.69 -1.06 -9.65
CA ARG A 69 12.15 -1.84 -10.81
C ARG A 69 13.25 -2.84 -10.44
N GLU A 70 14.25 -2.39 -9.68
CA GLU A 70 15.42 -3.17 -9.27
C GLU A 70 15.18 -4.09 -8.05
N ARG A 71 14.13 -3.86 -7.25
CA ARG A 71 13.89 -4.59 -6.00
C ARG A 71 13.21 -5.95 -6.26
N PRO A 72 13.80 -7.11 -5.93
CA PRO A 72 13.17 -8.42 -6.15
C PRO A 72 12.18 -8.77 -5.03
N GLY A 73 11.01 -8.12 -5.01
CA GLY A 73 9.93 -8.41 -4.05
C GLY A 73 10.06 -7.68 -2.70
N GLY A 74 9.14 -7.95 -1.78
CA GLY A 74 9.18 -7.35 -0.44
C GLY A 74 8.93 -5.84 -0.44
N TYR A 75 7.95 -5.38 -1.24
CA TYR A 75 7.65 -3.95 -1.41
C TYR A 75 6.88 -3.33 -0.23
N MET A 76 6.39 -4.17 0.69
CA MET A 76 5.52 -3.76 1.80
C MET A 76 6.15 -4.09 3.15
N ARG A 77 6.22 -3.09 4.03
CA ARG A 77 6.64 -3.23 5.42
C ARG A 77 5.42 -3.26 6.33
N ILE A 78 5.43 -4.16 7.32
CA ILE A 78 4.39 -4.27 8.35
C ILE A 78 5.07 -4.03 9.70
N LEU A 79 4.64 -2.99 10.40
CA LEU A 79 5.10 -2.64 11.73
C LEU A 79 3.95 -2.89 12.72
N LYS A 80 4.20 -3.63 13.81
CA LYS A 80 3.19 -3.83 14.85
C LYS A 80 2.91 -2.49 15.54
N ALA A 81 1.64 -2.19 15.76
CA ALA A 81 1.16 -0.89 16.27
C ALA A 81 0.23 -1.06 17.48
N GLY A 82 0.65 -1.92 18.41
CA GLY A 82 -0.08 -2.24 19.63
C GLY A 82 -1.42 -2.93 19.36
N PHE A 83 -2.37 -2.72 20.26
CA PHE A 83 -3.72 -3.25 20.19
C PHE A 83 -4.74 -2.13 20.07
N ARG A 84 -5.88 -2.39 19.43
CA ARG A 84 -6.97 -1.44 19.38
C ARG A 84 -7.70 -1.41 20.73
N LEU A 85 -8.05 -0.21 21.18
CA LEU A 85 -8.87 0.00 22.36
C LEU A 85 -10.29 -0.52 22.11
N GLY A 86 -10.82 -1.34 23.01
CA GLY A 86 -12.16 -1.93 22.93
C GLY A 86 -12.15 -3.42 22.60
N ASP A 87 -11.61 -3.82 21.44
CA ASP A 87 -11.61 -5.23 20.99
C ASP A 87 -10.26 -5.95 21.18
N GLN A 88 -9.25 -5.26 21.74
CA GLN A 88 -7.86 -5.73 21.84
C GLN A 88 -7.31 -6.35 20.54
N ALA A 89 -7.81 -5.93 19.37
CA ALA A 89 -7.34 -6.48 18.11
C ALA A 89 -5.90 -6.03 17.84
N PRO A 90 -4.97 -6.94 17.45
CA PRO A 90 -3.60 -6.58 17.15
C PRO A 90 -3.55 -5.70 15.90
N MET A 91 -2.98 -4.51 16.05
CA MET A 91 -2.90 -3.50 15.00
C MET A 91 -1.51 -3.49 14.34
N ALA A 92 -1.47 -3.05 13.10
CA ALA A 92 -0.25 -2.85 12.33
C ALA A 92 -0.34 -1.58 11.47
N ILE A 93 0.79 -0.91 11.34
CA ILE A 93 1.03 0.08 10.29
C ILE A 93 1.61 -0.66 9.10
N VAL A 94 1.02 -0.46 7.94
CA VAL A 94 1.45 -1.01 6.66
C VAL A 94 1.94 0.13 5.79
N GLU A 95 3.17 0.04 5.31
CA GLU A 95 3.76 1.06 4.44
C GLU A 95 4.46 0.43 3.24
N LEU A 96 4.54 1.22 2.16
CA LEU A 96 5.40 0.93 1.03
C LEU A 96 6.86 1.28 1.38
N VAL A 97 7.78 0.38 1.04
CA VAL A 97 9.23 0.57 1.30
C VAL A 97 9.76 1.72 0.45
N ASP A 98 10.77 2.47 0.89
CA ASP A 98 11.32 3.60 0.11
C ASP A 98 10.28 4.70 -0.23
N ARG A 99 9.17 4.78 0.52
CA ARG A 99 8.24 5.90 0.42
C ARG A 99 8.96 7.19 0.82
N PRO A 100 8.69 8.33 0.14
CA PRO A 100 9.21 9.61 0.61
C PRO A 100 8.72 9.86 2.04
N LYS A 101 9.63 10.26 2.93
CA LYS A 101 9.25 10.64 4.29
C LYS A 101 8.43 11.92 4.17
N LEU A 102 7.13 11.83 4.43
CA LEU A 102 6.35 13.02 4.74
C LEU A 102 6.97 13.61 6.00
N GLU A 103 7.49 14.84 5.90
CA GLU A 103 7.89 15.59 7.08
C GLU A 103 6.71 15.60 8.05
N PRO A 104 6.93 15.33 9.34
CA PRO A 104 5.84 15.36 10.30
C PRO A 104 5.27 16.77 10.29
N GLN A 105 4.02 16.92 9.84
CA GLN A 105 3.24 18.11 10.18
C GLN A 105 3.21 18.13 11.71
N LYS A 106 3.91 19.09 12.31
CA LYS A 106 3.83 19.36 13.74
C LYS A 106 2.34 19.51 14.04
N SER A 107 1.76 18.52 14.72
CA SER A 107 0.49 18.71 15.38
C SER A 107 0.74 19.76 16.45
N GLU A 108 0.37 21.00 16.19
CA GLU A 108 0.23 22.03 17.22
C GLU A 108 -0.62 21.40 18.33
N GLY A 109 0.01 21.21 19.49
CA GLY A 109 -0.68 20.80 20.69
C GLY A 109 -1.71 21.87 20.98
N ASN A 110 -2.98 21.51 20.89
CA ASN A 110 -4.03 22.41 21.36
C ASN A 110 -3.99 22.41 22.90
N PRO A 111 -3.99 23.58 23.55
CA PRO A 111 -3.80 23.74 24.99
C PRO A 111 -4.91 23.09 25.84
#